data_AF-A0A354MW29-F1
#
_entry.id   AF-A0A354MW29-F1
#
_cell.length_a   1.000
_cell.length_b   1.000
_cell.length_c   1.000
_cell.angle_alpha   90.00
_cell.angle_beta   90.00
_cell.angle_gamma   90.00
#
_symmetry.space_group_name_H-M   'P 1'
#
loop_
_entity.id
_entity.type
_entity.pdbx_description
1 polymer ?
#
loop_
_entity_poly.entity_id
_entity_poly.type
_entity_poly.pdbx_seq_one_letter_code
_entity_poly.pdbx_strand_id
1 'polypeptide(L)' 'MTEVYITLKTIQDIRDFVNAVILLDYEVDLVQGRYVIDAKSIMGIFSLDLLSPIKVEAHTDDPDSFYHAIDRFIVKK' A
#
# COMPACT_ATOMS: atom_id res chain seq x y z
N MET A 1 -10.65 5.31 -8.90
CA MET A 1 -10.19 4.97 -7.53
C MET A 1 -10.49 3.51 -7.25
N THR A 2 -9.50 2.76 -6.76
CA THR A 2 -9.66 1.36 -6.36
C THR A 2 -9.09 1.11 -4.96
N GLU A 3 -9.54 0.05 -4.29
CA GLU A 3 -9.13 -0.32 -2.94
C GLU A 3 -8.81 -1.81 -2.79
N VAL A 4 -7.82 -2.11 -1.94
CA VAL A 4 -7.45 -3.49 -1.58
C VAL A 4 -6.85 -3.54 -0.19
N TYR A 5 -6.84 -4.73 0.43
CA TYR A 5 -6.16 -4.94 1.71
C TYR A 5 -4.84 -5.68 1.50
N ILE A 6 -3.79 -5.20 2.17
CA ILE A 6 -2.45 -5.82 2.14
C ILE A 6 -1.97 -6.21 3.53
N THR A 7 -0.92 -7.03 3.58
CA THR A 7 -0.11 -7.27 4.79
C THR A 7 1.36 -7.06 4.50
N LEU A 8 2.07 -6.36 5.39
CA LEU A 8 3.51 -6.13 5.33
C LEU A 8 4.14 -6.75 6.58
N LYS A 9 4.76 -7.93 6.44
CA LYS A 9 5.17 -8.77 7.59
C LYS A 9 6.60 -8.49 8.04
N THR A 10 7.42 -7.98 7.13
CA THR A 10 8.84 -7.74 7.38
C THR A 10 9.27 -6.34 6.96
N ILE A 11 10.41 -5.86 7.48
CA ILE A 11 11.02 -4.61 7.02
C ILE A 11 11.31 -4.65 5.51
N GLN A 12 11.64 -5.83 4.98
CA GLN A 12 11.86 -6.00 3.55
C GLN A 12 10.56 -5.82 2.76
N ASP A 13 9.43 -6.35 3.26
CA ASP A 13 8.12 -6.15 2.62
C ASP A 13 7.76 -4.68 2.53
N ILE A 14 8.01 -3.91 3.60
CA ILE A 14 7.77 -2.46 3.61
C ILE A 14 8.60 -1.76 2.54
N ARG A 15 9.91 -2.07 2.47
CA ARG A 15 10.80 -1.46 1.47
C ARG A 15 10.38 -1.81 0.06
N ASP A 16 10.08 -3.07 -0.20
CA ASP A 16 9.67 -3.54 -1.52
C ASP A 16 8.33 -2.95 -1.93
N PHE A 17 7.38 -2.82 -1.00
CA PHE A 17 6.09 -2.18 -1.25
C PHE A 17 6.27 -0.71 -1.61
N VAL A 18 7.04 0.05 -0.82
CA VAL A 18 7.34 1.47 -1.10
C VAL A 18 8.01 1.61 -2.47
N ASN A 19 9.00 0.78 -2.77
CA ASN A 19 9.69 0.79 -4.06
C ASN A 19 8.78 0.42 -5.24
N ALA A 20 7.74 -0.39 -5.02
CA ALA A 20 6.76 -0.72 -6.05
C ALA A 20 5.82 0.47 -6.31
N VAL A 21 5.30 1.10 -5.25
CA VAL A 21 4.32 2.20 -5.39
C VAL A 21 4.96 3.55 -5.76
N ILE A 22 6.25 3.77 -5.47
CA ILE A 22 6.95 5.01 -5.85
C ILE A 22 7.09 5.19 -7.37
N LEU A 23 7.04 4.08 -8.13
CA LEU A 23 7.12 4.08 -9.59
C LEU A 23 5.77 4.42 -10.25
N LEU A 24 4.69 4.48 -9.48
CA LEU A 24 3.36 4.82 -9.96
C LEU A 24 3.20 6.35 -10.02
N ASP A 25 2.65 6.84 -11.12
CA ASP A 25 2.48 8.26 -11.43
C ASP A 25 1.22 8.90 -10.81
N TYR A 26 0.54 8.17 -9.93
CA TYR A 26 -0.62 8.60 -9.16
C TYR A 26 -0.40 8.46 -7.65
N GLU A 27 -1.34 9.02 -6.88
CA GLU A 27 -1.38 8.94 -5.43
C GLU A 27 -1.82 7.54 -4.98
N VAL A 28 -1.16 7.02 -3.95
CA VAL A 28 -1.53 5.77 -3.29
C VAL A 28 -1.51 6.03 -1.80
N ASP A 29 -2.65 5.80 -1.14
CA ASP A 29 -2.80 6.02 0.29
C ASP A 29 -2.90 4.71 1.05
N LEU A 30 -2.36 4.70 2.26
CA LEU A 30 -2.59 3.68 3.27
C LEU A 30 -3.54 4.22 4.32
N VAL A 31 -4.67 3.54 4.50
CA VAL A 31 -5.74 3.96 5.40
C VAL A 31 -5.90 2.94 6.53
N GLN A 32 -5.79 3.40 7.76
CA GLN A 32 -6.05 2.59 8.95
C GLN A 32 -6.69 3.43 10.07
N GLY A 33 -7.98 3.20 10.33
CA GLY A 33 -8.74 3.99 11.30
C GLY A 33 -8.84 5.46 10.87
N ARG A 34 -8.20 6.35 11.63
CA ARG A 34 -8.16 7.80 11.34
C ARG A 34 -6.92 8.25 10.56
N TYR A 35 -5.98 7.33 10.36
CA TYR A 35 -4.69 7.63 9.72
C TYR A 35 -4.82 7.43 8.22
N VAL A 36 -4.39 8.44 7.47
CA VAL A 36 -4.19 8.39 6.02
C VAL A 36 -2.73 8.75 5.79
N ILE A 37 -1.99 7.84 5.19
CA ILE A 37 -0.54 7.90 5.05
C ILE A 37 -0.20 7.73 3.58
N ASP A 38 0.66 8.61 3.05
CA ASP A 38 1.24 8.45 1.72
C ASP A 38 2.03 7.12 1.65
N ALA A 39 1.61 6.22 0.77
CA ALA A 39 2.22 4.90 0.59
C ALA A 39 3.68 4.96 0.10
N LYS A 40 4.11 6.10 -0.46
CA LYS A 40 5.50 6.36 -0.88
C LYS A 40 6.40 6.75 0.30
N SER A 41 5.83 7.06 1.47
CA SER A 41 6.56 7.43 2.68
C SER A 41 6.82 6.23 3.60
N ILE A 42 8.03 5.65 3.51
CA ILE A 42 8.45 4.57 4.41
C ILE A 42 8.30 4.93 5.90
N MET A 43 8.56 6.19 6.27
CA MET A 43 8.43 6.66 7.65
C MET A 43 6.98 6.67 8.12
N GLY A 44 6.04 7.00 7.23
CA GLY A 44 4.62 6.97 7.54
C GLY A 44 4.11 5.55 7.81
N ILE A 45 4.60 4.56 7.06
CA ILE A 45 4.20 3.15 7.22
C ILE A 45 4.53 2.63 8.62
N PHE A 46 5.66 3.03 9.20
CA PHE A 46 6.05 2.63 10.56
C PHE A 46 5.11 3.16 11.66
N SER A 47 4.23 4.13 11.35
CA SER A 47 3.22 4.62 12.29
C SER A 47 1.93 3.79 12.31
N LEU A 48 1.77 2.84 11.38
CA LEU A 48 0.60 1.97 11.26
C LEU A 48 0.72 0.72 12.13
N ASP A 49 -0.41 0.11 12.47
CA ASP A 49 -0.46 -1.25 13.02
C ASP A 49 -0.26 -2.26 11.88
N LEU A 50 0.96 -2.80 11.78
CA LEU A 50 1.35 -3.76 10.75
C LEU A 50 0.86 -5.20 11.01
N LEU A 51 0.28 -5.47 12.19
CA LEU A 51 -0.29 -6.79 12.51
C LEU A 51 -1.67 -6.99 11.87
N SER A 52 -2.37 -5.88 11.62
CA SER A 52 -3.69 -5.87 10.99
C SER A 52 -3.56 -5.60 9.48
N PRO A 53 -4.45 -6.15 8.64
CA PRO A 53 -4.50 -5.78 7.23
C PRO A 53 -4.67 -4.26 7.05
N ILE A 54 -3.91 -3.68 6.13
CA ILE A 54 -3.91 -2.26 5.83
C ILE A 54 -4.71 -2.04 4.56
N LYS A 55 -5.64 -1.08 4.57
CA LYS A 55 -6.37 -0.67 3.37
C LYS A 55 -5.45 0.20 2.51
N VAL A 56 -5.34 -0.12 1.23
CA VAL A 56 -4.61 0.67 0.24
C VAL A 56 -5.63 1.24 -0.73
N GLU A 57 -5.56 2.55 -0.98
CA GLU A 57 -6.39 3.26 -1.94
C GLU A 57 -5.50 3.81 -3.06
N ALA A 58 -5.77 3.44 -4.31
CA ALA A 58 -5.07 3.98 -5.47
C ALA A 58 -5.97 4.95 -6.24
N HIS A 59 -5.47 6.16 -6.45
CA HIS A 59 -6.19 7.26 -7.09
C HIS A 59 -5.95 7.27 -8.61
N THR A 60 -6.40 6.21 -9.27
CA THR A 60 -6.32 6.04 -10.73
C THR A 60 -7.63 5.47 -11.29
N ASP A 61 -7.87 5.70 -12.58
CA ASP A 61 -8.93 5.08 -13.38
C ASP A 61 -8.42 3.84 -14.15
N ASP A 62 -7.11 3.63 -14.21
CA ASP A 62 -6.43 2.45 -14.77
C ASP A 62 -5.57 1.77 -13.68
N PRO A 63 -6.11 0.79 -12.94
CA PRO A 63 -5.44 0.18 -11.80
C PRO A 63 -4.59 -1.05 -12.13
N ASP A 64 -4.42 -1.41 -13.41
CA ASP A 64 -3.73 -2.66 -13.78
C ASP A 64 -2.26 -2.66 -13.31
N SER A 65 -1.56 -1.53 -13.48
CA SER A 65 -0.20 -1.35 -12.98
C SER A 65 -0.12 -1.36 -11.45
N PHE A 66 -1.12 -0.82 -10.76
CA PHE A 66 -1.24 -0.88 -9.30
C PHE A 66 -1.32 -2.33 -8.83
N TYR A 67 -2.27 -3.11 -9.35
CA TYR A 67 -2.45 -4.50 -8.93
C TYR A 67 -1.21 -5.34 -9.22
N HIS A 68 -0.57 -5.13 -10.37
CA HIS A 68 0.67 -5.82 -10.70
C HIS A 68 1.80 -5.48 -9.72
N ALA A 69 1.95 -4.19 -9.37
CA ALA A 69 2.99 -3.71 -8.47
C ALA A 69 2.87 -4.29 -7.06
N ILE A 70 1.65 -4.53 -6.56
CA ILE A 70 1.42 -4.92 -5.16
C ILE A 70 0.86 -6.32 -4.94
N ASP A 71 0.67 -7.14 -5.99
CA ASP A 71 0.03 -8.47 -5.93
C ASP A 71 0.56 -9.35 -4.80
N ARG A 72 1.87 -9.34 -4.59
CA ARG A 72 2.56 -10.11 -3.54
C ARG A 72 2.08 -9.79 -2.11
N PHE A 73 1.57 -8.58 -1.89
CA PHE A 73 1.16 -8.10 -0.57
C PHE A 73 -0.35 -8.24 -0.34
N ILE A 74 -1.14 -8.46 -1.40
CA ILE A 74 -2.60 -8.52 -1.35
C ILE A 74 -3.07 -9.71 -0.50
N VAL A 75 -3.99 -9.44 0.42
CA VAL A 75 -4.67 -10.49 1.19
C VAL A 75 -5.74 -11.12 0.30
N LYS A 76 -5.51 -12.38 -0.11
CA LYS A 76 -6.50 -13.18 -0.83
C LYS A 76 -7.56 -13.68 0.16
N LYS A 77 -8.83 -13.51 -0.18
CA LYS A 77 -9.95 -14.15 0.53
C LYS A 77 -9.97 -15.65 0.28
#